data_AF-A0A6N2YT12-F1
#
_entry.id   AF-A0A6N2YT12-F1
#
_cell.length_a   1.000
_cell.length_b   1.000
_cell.length_c   1.000
_cell.angle_alpha   90.00
_cell.angle_beta   90.00
_cell.angle_gamma   90.00
#
_symmetry.space_group_name_H-M   'P 1'
#
loop_
_entity.id
_entity.type
_entity.pdbx_description
1 polymer ?
#
loop_
_entity_poly.entity_id
_entity_poly.type
_entity_poly.pdbx_seq_one_letter_code
_entity_poly.pdbx_strand_id
1 'polypeptide(L)'
;MNKKLQVKDLMTVGIFTALYLVVIFASMMLGYLPIMIPFLGGVMAIFGAIPCILYISKVDKFGMVSLMGVLSGLVFSLMGSGVIVLLFGIVFGLLADLVMKSGGYKDLKRSILGYAIFSLWSVGFSLRMYIDRTNFFASQLETYGKDYVDTLMSLTPTWTLPVIIIITFISGLIGAKLGVRIFKKHFMRIGIK
;
A
#
# COMPACT_ATOMS: atom_id res chain seq x y z
N MET A 1 -4.18 -29.98 3.66
CA MET A 1 -3.60 -28.77 4.29
C MET A 1 -4.70 -28.04 5.04
N ASN A 2 -4.48 -27.74 6.32
CA ASN A 2 -5.47 -27.08 7.17
C ASN A 2 -5.66 -25.64 6.67
N LYS A 3 -6.86 -25.32 6.15
CA LYS A 3 -7.18 -24.02 5.53
C LYS A 3 -7.44 -22.90 6.55
N LYS A 4 -7.40 -23.22 7.85
CA LYS A 4 -7.62 -22.25 8.93
C LYS A 4 -6.33 -21.52 9.29
N LEU A 5 -6.46 -20.22 9.57
CA LEU A 5 -5.39 -19.40 10.14
C LEU A 5 -5.05 -19.91 11.53
N GLN A 6 -3.76 -20.11 11.78
CA GLN A 6 -3.22 -20.48 13.09
C GLN A 6 -2.60 -19.26 13.77
N VAL A 7 -2.40 -19.33 15.09
CA VAL A 7 -1.78 -18.25 15.88
C VAL A 7 -0.43 -17.83 15.30
N LYS A 8 0.39 -18.79 14.84
CA LYS A 8 1.68 -18.50 14.16
C LYS A 8 1.53 -17.66 12.89
N ASP A 9 0.44 -17.84 12.16
CA ASP A 9 0.17 -17.11 10.92
C ASP A 9 -0.22 -15.67 11.27
N LEU A 10 -1.05 -15.50 12.31
CA LEU A 10 -1.43 -14.18 12.85
C LEU A 10 -0.23 -13.41 13.38
N MET A 11 0.70 -14.07 14.10
CA MET A 11 1.95 -13.45 14.55
C MET A 11 2.79 -12.97 13.36
N THR A 12 2.87 -13.80 12.30
CA THR A 12 3.61 -13.45 11.08
C THR A 12 2.97 -12.23 10.40
N VAL A 13 1.64 -12.23 10.25
CA VAL A 13 0.88 -11.08 9.71
C VAL A 13 1.19 -9.82 10.51
N GLY A 14 1.13 -9.88 11.84
CA GLY A 14 1.38 -8.75 12.72
C GLY A 14 2.79 -8.16 12.56
N ILE A 15 3.83 -8.99 12.59
CA ILE A 15 5.23 -8.55 12.46
C ILE A 15 5.47 -7.90 11.10
N PHE A 16 5.05 -8.53 10.02
CA PHE A 16 5.25 -7.98 8.68
C PHE A 16 4.39 -6.75 8.41
N THR A 17 3.18 -6.68 8.98
CA THR A 17 2.36 -5.48 8.93
C THR A 17 3.04 -4.34 9.67
N ALA A 18 3.60 -4.56 10.85
CA ALA A 18 4.35 -3.54 11.59
C ALA A 18 5.56 -3.04 10.78
N LEU A 19 6.36 -3.94 10.21
CA LEU A 19 7.48 -3.58 9.32
C LEU A 19 7.02 -2.76 8.11
N TYR A 20 5.94 -3.18 7.47
CA TYR A 20 5.34 -2.47 6.36
C TYR A 20 4.87 -1.06 6.77
N LEU A 21 4.15 -0.95 7.89
CA LEU A 21 3.66 0.31 8.43
C LEU A 21 4.80 1.30 8.70
N VAL A 22 5.91 0.87 9.31
CA VAL A 22 7.07 1.73 9.58
C VAL A 22 7.66 2.28 8.28
N VAL A 23 7.81 1.42 7.25
CA VAL A 23 8.35 1.83 5.95
C VAL A 23 7.41 2.80 5.22
N ILE A 24 6.11 2.55 5.27
CA ILE A 24 5.10 3.45 4.71
C ILE A 24 5.10 4.78 5.45
N PHE A 25 5.14 4.76 6.78
CA PHE A 25 5.16 5.97 7.59
C PHE A 25 6.39 6.85 7.29
N ALA A 26 7.57 6.24 7.15
CA ALA A 26 8.78 6.95 6.72
C ALA A 26 8.63 7.55 5.31
N SER A 27 7.98 6.82 4.39
CA SER A 27 7.72 7.30 3.02
C SER A 27 6.75 8.49 3.01
N MET A 28 5.77 8.52 3.93
CA MET A 28 4.80 9.62 4.04
C MET A 28 5.44 10.93 4.44
N MET A 29 6.59 10.93 5.11
CA MET A 29 7.34 12.15 5.44
C MET A 29 7.77 12.93 4.18
N LEU A 30 7.86 12.28 3.01
CA LEU A 30 8.13 12.99 1.75
C LEU A 30 6.94 13.88 1.31
N GLY A 31 5.74 13.68 1.87
CA GLY A 31 4.57 14.51 1.64
C GLY A 31 4.66 15.94 2.19
N TYR A 32 5.65 16.24 3.04
CA TYR A 32 5.94 17.63 3.44
C TYR A 32 6.35 18.51 2.24
N LEU A 33 6.80 17.92 1.13
CA LEU A 33 7.02 18.61 -0.12
C LEU A 33 5.76 18.50 -1.00
N PRO A 34 5.07 19.61 -1.34
CA PRO A 34 3.80 19.54 -2.07
C PRO A 34 3.96 18.92 -3.47
N ILE A 35 5.15 19.08 -4.08
CA ILE A 35 5.54 18.45 -5.35
C ILE A 35 5.58 16.92 -5.28
N MET A 36 5.85 16.34 -4.11
CA MET A 36 5.93 14.89 -3.94
C MET A 36 4.57 14.24 -3.70
N ILE A 37 3.51 14.99 -3.36
CA ILE A 37 2.18 14.44 -3.04
C ILE A 37 1.61 13.58 -4.18
N PRO A 38 1.63 14.00 -5.46
CA PRO A 38 1.13 13.16 -6.56
C PRO A 38 1.96 11.88 -6.77
N PHE A 39 3.25 11.92 -6.44
CA PHE A 39 4.16 10.78 -6.56
C PHE A 39 4.21 9.90 -5.31
N LEU A 40 3.62 10.36 -4.21
CA LEU A 40 3.72 9.74 -2.89
C LEU A 40 3.20 8.30 -2.89
N GLY A 41 2.09 8.04 -3.58
CA GLY A 41 1.55 6.69 -3.76
C GLY A 41 2.55 5.75 -4.45
N GLY A 42 3.28 6.25 -5.45
CA GLY A 42 4.32 5.49 -6.12
C GLY A 42 5.54 5.22 -5.22
N VAL A 43 5.97 6.22 -4.45
CA VAL A 43 7.07 6.08 -3.48
C VAL A 43 6.72 5.04 -2.42
N MET A 44 5.53 5.17 -1.80
CA MET A 44 4.98 4.21 -0.85
C MET A 44 4.92 2.81 -1.44
N ALA A 45 4.47 2.67 -2.69
CA ALA A 45 4.39 1.38 -3.37
C ALA A 45 5.77 0.76 -3.61
N ILE A 46 6.83 1.54 -3.88
CA ILE A 46 8.18 1.01 -4.09
C ILE A 46 8.80 0.57 -2.76
N PHE A 47 8.81 1.43 -1.75
CA PHE A 47 9.43 1.13 -0.47
C PHE A 47 8.65 0.04 0.28
N GLY A 48 7.32 0.10 0.27
CA GLY A 48 6.44 -0.91 0.85
C GLY A 48 6.58 -2.30 0.21
N ALA A 49 7.11 -2.39 -1.02
CA ALA A 49 7.24 -3.66 -1.72
C ALA A 49 8.28 -4.57 -1.06
N ILE A 50 9.30 -3.99 -0.43
CA ILE A 50 10.39 -4.74 0.21
C ILE A 50 9.86 -5.62 1.35
N PRO A 51 9.22 -5.09 2.42
CA PRO A 51 8.66 -5.91 3.47
C PRO A 51 7.51 -6.78 2.98
N CYS A 52 6.70 -6.30 2.02
CA CYS A 52 5.57 -7.07 1.53
C CYS A 52 6.00 -8.29 0.71
N ILE A 53 7.10 -8.24 -0.02
CA ILE A 53 7.63 -9.40 -0.75
C ILE A 53 8.27 -10.42 0.18
N LEU A 54 9.00 -9.95 1.18
CA LEU A 54 9.46 -10.83 2.25
C LEU A 54 8.27 -11.52 2.93
N TYR A 55 7.18 -10.79 3.16
CA TYR A 55 5.97 -11.34 3.73
C TYR A 55 5.33 -12.41 2.84
N ILE A 56 5.22 -12.18 1.53
CA ILE A 56 4.70 -13.15 0.54
C ILE A 56 5.43 -14.50 0.63
N SER A 57 6.73 -14.53 0.96
CA SER A 57 7.48 -15.78 1.15
C SER A 57 6.98 -16.66 2.31
N LYS A 58 6.22 -16.05 3.24
CA LYS A 58 5.64 -16.69 4.42
C LYS A 58 4.12 -16.88 4.31
N VAL A 59 3.49 -16.31 3.29
CA VAL A 59 2.05 -16.44 3.08
C VAL A 59 1.76 -17.76 2.37
N ASP A 60 0.99 -18.62 3.01
CA ASP A 60 0.54 -19.90 2.45
C ASP A 60 -0.99 -20.08 2.47
N LYS A 61 -1.71 -19.11 3.01
CA LYS A 61 -3.15 -19.19 3.29
C LYS A 61 -3.89 -17.89 2.96
N PHE A 62 -5.17 -18.07 2.62
CA PHE A 62 -6.11 -16.99 2.43
C PHE A 62 -6.46 -16.31 3.75
N GLY A 63 -6.53 -14.99 3.73
CA GLY A 63 -6.79 -14.11 4.87
C GLY A 63 -5.53 -13.40 5.37
N MET A 64 -4.33 -13.90 5.06
CA MET A 64 -3.08 -13.31 5.55
C MET A 64 -2.81 -11.92 4.96
N VAL A 65 -3.06 -11.73 3.66
CA VAL A 65 -2.89 -10.43 2.98
C VAL A 65 -4.08 -9.52 3.27
N SER A 66 -5.28 -10.08 3.33
CA SER A 66 -6.49 -9.35 3.70
C SER A 66 -6.37 -8.73 5.11
N LEU A 67 -5.87 -9.50 6.09
CA LEU A 67 -5.62 -9.03 7.45
C LEU A 67 -4.56 -7.93 7.48
N MET A 68 -3.50 -8.06 6.70
CA MET A 68 -2.49 -7.00 6.57
C MET A 68 -3.12 -5.70 6.05
N GLY A 69 -4.02 -5.77 5.06
CA GLY A 69 -4.76 -4.60 4.55
C GLY A 69 -5.70 -3.99 5.58
N VAL A 70 -6.46 -4.82 6.30
CA VAL A 70 -7.37 -4.39 7.37
C VAL A 70 -6.59 -3.70 8.49
N LEU A 71 -5.51 -4.33 8.98
CA LEU A 71 -4.67 -3.78 10.04
C LEU A 71 -4.01 -2.47 9.59
N SER A 72 -3.50 -2.42 8.36
CA SER A 72 -2.90 -1.19 7.82
C SER A 72 -3.92 -0.06 7.74
N GLY A 73 -5.09 -0.35 7.18
CA GLY A 73 -6.19 0.61 7.08
C GLY A 73 -6.69 1.08 8.45
N LEU A 74 -6.77 0.17 9.43
CA LEU A 74 -7.24 0.46 10.78
C LEU A 74 -6.26 1.39 11.50
N VAL A 75 -4.96 1.08 11.47
CA VAL A 75 -3.92 1.91 12.10
C VAL A 75 -3.96 3.32 11.52
N PHE A 76 -3.95 3.47 10.19
CA PHE A 76 -3.95 4.79 9.56
C PHE A 76 -5.27 5.55 9.74
N SER A 77 -6.41 4.85 9.81
CA SER A 77 -7.68 5.47 10.16
C SER A 77 -7.66 6.03 11.59
N LEU A 78 -7.08 5.28 12.55
CA LEU A 78 -6.91 5.73 13.94
C LEU A 78 -5.93 6.92 14.05
N MET A 79 -4.96 7.01 13.14
CA MET A 79 -4.03 8.15 13.03
C MET A 79 -4.66 9.40 12.38
N GLY A 80 -5.95 9.38 12.03
CA GLY A 80 -6.68 10.54 11.50
C GLY A 80 -6.77 10.62 9.97
N SER A 81 -6.29 9.60 9.25
CA SER A 81 -6.34 9.59 7.77
C SER A 81 -7.76 9.40 7.21
N GLY A 82 -8.70 8.97 8.06
CA GLY A 82 -10.12 8.80 7.74
C GLY A 82 -10.54 7.38 7.35
N VAL A 83 -11.84 7.13 7.42
CA VAL A 83 -12.46 5.80 7.20
C VAL A 83 -12.29 5.30 5.77
N ILE A 84 -12.08 6.20 4.80
CA ILE A 84 -11.86 5.86 3.39
C ILE A 84 -10.61 4.98 3.23
N VAL A 85 -9.53 5.29 3.96
CA VAL A 85 -8.28 4.49 3.92
C VAL A 85 -8.52 3.08 4.43
N LEU A 86 -9.36 2.92 5.46
CA LEU A 86 -9.77 1.62 5.97
C LEU A 86 -10.55 0.82 4.92
N LEU A 87 -11.56 1.44 4.27
CA LEU A 87 -12.34 0.78 3.21
C LEU A 87 -11.45 0.33 2.05
N PHE A 88 -10.54 1.19 1.60
CA PHE A 88 -9.57 0.85 0.55
C PHE A 88 -8.63 -0.27 0.99
N GLY A 89 -8.13 -0.24 2.23
CA GLY A 89 -7.31 -1.31 2.80
C GLY A 89 -8.02 -2.66 2.82
N ILE A 90 -9.31 -2.68 3.16
CA ILE A 90 -10.13 -3.91 3.15
C ILE A 90 -10.35 -4.41 1.72
N VAL A 91 -10.79 -3.54 0.80
CA VAL A 91 -11.13 -3.91 -0.57
C VAL A 91 -9.89 -4.38 -1.34
N PHE A 92 -8.82 -3.57 -1.36
CA PHE A 92 -7.59 -3.93 -2.07
C PHE A 92 -6.80 -5.03 -1.37
N GLY A 93 -6.90 -5.15 -0.04
CA GLY A 93 -6.39 -6.29 0.72
C GLY A 93 -7.04 -7.61 0.29
N LEU A 94 -8.37 -7.64 0.20
CA LEU A 94 -9.12 -8.81 -0.26
C LEU A 94 -8.83 -9.15 -1.72
N LEU A 95 -8.80 -8.15 -2.61
CA LEU A 95 -8.50 -8.35 -4.02
C LEU A 95 -7.08 -8.90 -4.21
N ALA A 96 -6.10 -8.36 -3.51
CA ALA A 96 -4.72 -8.84 -3.52
C ALA A 96 -4.64 -10.30 -3.06
N ASP A 97 -5.32 -10.65 -1.98
CA ASP A 97 -5.34 -12.02 -1.44
C ASP A 97 -5.98 -13.01 -2.43
N LEU A 98 -7.07 -12.62 -3.10
CA LEU A 98 -7.70 -13.44 -4.15
C LEU A 98 -6.76 -13.66 -5.33
N VAL A 99 -6.04 -12.63 -5.77
CA VAL A 99 -5.07 -12.74 -6.87
C VAL A 99 -3.92 -13.66 -6.47
N MET A 100 -3.37 -13.52 -5.26
CA MET A 100 -2.29 -14.40 -4.78
C MET A 100 -2.75 -15.84 -4.58
N LYS A 101 -3.98 -16.03 -4.08
CA LYS A 101 -4.62 -17.34 -3.94
C LYS A 101 -4.76 -18.06 -5.27
N SER A 102 -5.10 -17.34 -6.33
CA SER A 102 -5.21 -17.92 -7.67
C SER A 102 -3.89 -18.56 -8.12
N GLY A 103 -2.75 -18.05 -7.66
CA GLY A 103 -1.39 -18.58 -7.91
C GLY A 103 -0.90 -19.60 -6.90
N GLY A 104 -1.75 -20.05 -6.00
CA GLY A 104 -1.38 -20.94 -4.90
C GLY A 104 -0.28 -20.37 -4.01
N TYR A 105 -0.15 -19.04 -3.94
CA TYR A 105 0.90 -18.31 -3.19
C TYR A 105 2.35 -18.63 -3.60
N LYS A 106 2.57 -19.42 -4.65
CA LYS A 106 3.90 -19.86 -5.12
C LYS A 106 4.32 -19.23 -6.44
N ASP A 107 3.36 -18.73 -7.22
CA ASP A 107 3.60 -18.05 -8.50
C ASP A 107 4.01 -16.59 -8.26
N LEU A 108 5.29 -16.28 -8.52
CA LEU A 108 5.84 -14.93 -8.36
C LEU A 108 5.10 -13.88 -9.18
N LYS A 109 4.57 -14.21 -10.37
CA LYS A 109 3.87 -13.23 -11.22
C LYS A 109 2.57 -12.77 -10.57
N ARG A 110 1.82 -13.72 -10.01
CA ARG A 110 0.56 -13.44 -9.31
C ARG A 110 0.80 -12.76 -7.97
N SER A 111 1.90 -13.06 -7.30
CA SER A 111 2.36 -12.34 -6.11
C SER A 111 2.72 -10.88 -6.42
N ILE A 112 3.44 -10.62 -7.52
CA ILE A 112 3.75 -9.25 -7.99
C ILE A 112 2.46 -8.50 -8.33
N LEU A 113 1.54 -9.14 -9.05
CA LEU A 113 0.26 -8.52 -9.40
C LEU A 113 -0.61 -8.26 -8.16
N GLY A 114 -0.66 -9.21 -7.23
CA GLY A 114 -1.34 -9.06 -5.95
C GLY A 114 -0.80 -7.88 -5.15
N TYR A 115 0.53 -7.69 -5.12
CA TYR A 115 1.12 -6.51 -4.48
C TYR A 115 0.76 -5.20 -5.18
N ALA A 116 0.79 -5.16 -6.51
CA ALA A 116 0.40 -3.96 -7.26
C ALA A 116 -1.07 -3.58 -7.02
N ILE A 117 -1.96 -4.57 -6.90
CA ILE A 117 -3.35 -4.35 -6.50
C ILE A 117 -3.42 -3.90 -5.05
N PHE A 118 -2.64 -4.51 -4.16
CA PHE A 118 -2.57 -4.10 -2.76
C PHE A 118 -2.19 -2.63 -2.68
N SER A 119 -1.10 -2.18 -3.32
CA SER A 119 -0.58 -0.81 -3.23
C SER A 119 -1.59 0.28 -3.56
N LEU A 120 -2.66 -0.03 -4.30
CA LEU A 120 -3.78 0.90 -4.56
C LEU A 120 -4.52 1.32 -3.29
N TRP A 121 -4.37 0.61 -2.17
CA TRP A 121 -4.91 1.05 -0.88
C TRP A 121 -4.38 2.45 -0.48
N SER A 122 -3.16 2.80 -0.90
CA SER A 122 -2.55 4.11 -0.66
C SER A 122 -3.29 5.26 -1.36
N VAL A 123 -4.03 4.98 -2.43
CA VAL A 123 -4.90 5.99 -3.09
C VAL A 123 -5.98 6.49 -2.12
N GLY A 124 -6.36 5.67 -1.13
CA GLY A 124 -7.29 6.08 -0.08
C GLY A 124 -6.85 7.34 0.67
N PHE A 125 -5.53 7.58 0.84
CA PHE A 125 -5.01 8.81 1.45
C PHE A 125 -5.27 10.03 0.57
N SER A 126 -5.04 9.89 -0.74
CA SER A 126 -5.26 10.97 -1.69
C SER A 126 -6.74 11.23 -1.94
N LEU A 127 -7.63 10.23 -1.75
CA LEU A 127 -9.04 10.35 -2.11
C LEU A 127 -9.77 11.45 -1.32
N ARG A 128 -9.43 11.66 -0.04
CA ARG A 128 -10.02 12.72 0.78
C ARG A 128 -9.78 14.12 0.18
N MET A 129 -8.63 14.34 -0.45
CA MET A 129 -8.28 15.59 -1.14
C MET A 129 -9.18 15.88 -2.35
N TYR A 130 -9.76 14.85 -2.98
CA TYR A 130 -10.62 15.02 -4.16
C TYR A 130 -12.11 15.05 -3.82
N ILE A 131 -12.55 14.29 -2.80
CA ILE A 131 -13.97 14.22 -2.40
C ILE A 131 -14.37 15.43 -1.57
N ASP A 132 -13.54 15.80 -0.58
CA ASP A 132 -13.83 16.91 0.33
C ASP A 132 -12.77 18.01 0.18
N ARG A 133 -12.63 18.46 -1.08
CA ARG A 133 -11.55 19.36 -1.51
C ARG A 133 -11.52 20.65 -0.70
N THR A 134 -12.69 21.27 -0.48
CA THR A 134 -12.81 22.54 0.24
C THR A 134 -12.36 22.42 1.70
N ASN A 135 -12.86 21.44 2.45
CA ASN A 135 -12.47 21.28 3.85
C ASN A 135 -11.03 20.77 3.99
N PHE A 136 -10.59 19.90 3.08
CA PHE A 136 -9.22 19.43 3.05
C PHE A 136 -8.25 20.60 2.87
N PHE A 137 -8.39 21.39 1.80
CA PHE A 137 -7.47 22.50 1.55
C PHE A 137 -7.61 23.63 2.58
N ALA A 138 -8.79 23.86 3.18
CA ALA A 138 -8.93 24.78 4.30
C ALA A 138 -8.09 24.34 5.51
N SER A 139 -8.17 23.07 5.91
CA SER A 139 -7.36 22.54 7.03
C SER A 139 -5.85 22.55 6.72
N GLN A 140 -5.47 22.32 5.46
CA GLN A 140 -4.08 22.40 5.03
C GLN A 140 -3.57 23.85 5.00
N LEU A 141 -4.44 24.83 4.72
CA LEU A 141 -4.08 26.24 4.70
C LEU A 141 -3.74 26.77 6.10
N GLU A 142 -4.48 26.32 7.11
CA GLU A 142 -4.17 26.61 8.52
C GLU A 142 -2.84 25.98 8.99
N THR A 143 -2.48 24.82 8.45
CA THR A 143 -1.32 24.04 8.91
C THR A 143 -0.03 24.37 8.16
N TYR A 144 -0.09 24.50 6.84
CA TYR A 144 1.07 24.62 5.95
C TYR A 144 1.17 25.97 5.23
N GLY A 145 0.15 26.82 5.35
CA GLY A 145 0.12 28.13 4.73
C GLY A 145 -0.28 28.11 3.26
N LYS A 146 -0.46 29.32 2.73
CA LYS A 146 -1.06 29.56 1.41
C LYS A 146 -0.20 29.04 0.25
N ASP A 147 1.11 29.26 0.28
CA ASP A 147 2.02 28.87 -0.80
C ASP A 147 2.06 27.35 -1.02
N TYR A 148 2.00 26.56 0.06
CA TYR A 148 1.93 25.10 -0.01
C TYR A 148 0.63 24.66 -0.66
N VAL A 149 -0.50 25.23 -0.22
CA VAL A 149 -1.84 24.88 -0.68
C VAL A 149 -2.07 25.29 -2.14
N ASP A 150 -1.61 26.46 -2.56
CA ASP A 150 -1.74 26.93 -3.95
C ASP A 150 -0.90 26.06 -4.90
N THR A 151 0.33 25.72 -4.49
CA THR A 151 1.18 24.77 -5.23
C THR A 151 0.53 23.39 -5.32
N LEU A 152 0.02 22.89 -4.19
CA LEU A 152 -0.62 21.57 -4.14
C LEU A 152 -1.90 21.54 -4.98
N MET A 153 -2.74 22.57 -4.94
CA MET A 153 -3.95 22.68 -5.74
C MET A 153 -3.63 22.73 -7.24
N SER A 154 -2.60 23.47 -7.64
CA SER A 154 -2.09 23.52 -9.01
C SER A 154 -1.61 22.15 -9.52
N LEU A 155 -0.98 21.37 -8.64
CA LEU A 155 -0.46 20.03 -8.97
C LEU A 155 -1.49 18.91 -8.85
N THR A 156 -2.63 19.15 -8.21
CA THR A 156 -3.66 18.14 -7.96
C THR A 156 -5.05 18.52 -8.51
N PRO A 157 -5.19 18.98 -9.77
CA PRO A 157 -6.50 19.16 -10.39
C PRO A 157 -7.23 17.81 -10.50
N THR A 158 -8.56 17.80 -10.57
CA THR A 158 -9.38 16.57 -10.45
C THR A 158 -9.02 15.44 -11.41
N TRP A 159 -8.39 15.75 -12.56
CA TRP A 159 -7.91 14.78 -13.54
C TRP A 159 -6.63 14.02 -13.10
N THR A 160 -5.92 14.47 -12.06
CA THR A 160 -4.71 13.78 -11.57
C THR A 160 -5.04 12.55 -10.73
N LEU A 161 -6.28 12.36 -10.27
CA LEU A 161 -6.66 11.16 -9.50
C LEU A 161 -6.45 9.85 -10.29
N PRO A 162 -6.96 9.68 -11.52
CA PRO A 162 -6.63 8.53 -12.37
C PRO A 162 -5.12 8.36 -12.58
N VAL A 163 -4.38 9.46 -12.73
CA VAL A 163 -2.93 9.43 -12.94
C VAL A 163 -2.20 8.89 -11.71
N ILE A 164 -2.58 9.33 -10.51
CA ILE A 164 -2.01 8.83 -9.23
C ILE A 164 -2.28 7.33 -9.08
N ILE A 165 -3.48 6.86 -9.44
CA ILE A 165 -3.83 5.43 -9.42
C ILE A 165 -2.90 4.65 -10.35
N ILE A 166 -2.73 5.11 -11.59
CA ILE A 166 -1.88 4.46 -12.60
C ILE A 166 -0.41 4.45 -12.15
N ILE A 167 0.11 5.58 -11.67
CA ILE A 167 1.48 5.69 -11.17
C ILE A 167 1.69 4.74 -10.00
N THR A 168 0.79 4.74 -9.02
CA THR A 168 0.86 3.87 -7.84
C THR A 168 0.89 2.39 -8.24
N PHE A 169 0.02 2.00 -9.18
CA PHE A 169 -0.02 0.62 -9.69
C PHE A 169 1.28 0.23 -10.41
N ILE A 170 1.77 1.08 -11.31
CA ILE A 170 3.02 0.84 -12.06
C ILE A 170 4.21 0.78 -11.11
N SER A 171 4.30 1.72 -10.17
CA SER A 171 5.32 1.74 -9.12
C SER A 171 5.23 0.50 -8.23
N GLY A 172 4.03 0.02 -7.91
CA GLY A 172 3.82 -1.24 -7.21
C GLY A 172 4.36 -2.44 -7.98
N LEU A 173 4.13 -2.51 -9.29
CA LEU A 173 4.70 -3.55 -10.15
C LEU A 173 6.24 -3.49 -10.21
N ILE A 174 6.81 -2.28 -10.32
CA ILE A 174 8.25 -2.07 -10.38
C ILE A 174 8.90 -2.43 -9.04
N GLY A 175 8.36 -1.89 -7.94
CA GLY A 175 8.80 -2.17 -6.57
C GLY A 175 8.72 -3.66 -6.26
N ALA A 176 7.64 -4.31 -6.70
CA ALA A 176 7.51 -5.75 -6.51
C ALA A 176 8.53 -6.55 -7.32
N LYS A 177 8.75 -6.22 -8.60
CA LYS A 177 9.81 -6.87 -9.39
C LYS A 177 11.18 -6.67 -8.77
N LEU A 178 11.45 -5.47 -8.23
CA LEU A 178 12.71 -5.15 -7.57
C LEU A 178 12.90 -5.98 -6.29
N GLY A 179 11.88 -6.04 -5.43
CA GLY A 179 11.91 -6.88 -4.23
C GLY A 179 12.13 -8.37 -4.55
N VAL A 180 11.46 -8.89 -5.59
CA VAL A 180 11.66 -10.29 -6.02
C VAL A 180 13.09 -10.51 -6.50
N ARG A 181 13.69 -9.56 -7.22
CA ARG A 181 15.09 -9.65 -7.66
C ARG A 181 16.07 -9.65 -6.48
N ILE A 182 15.85 -8.77 -5.49
CA ILE A 182 16.68 -8.69 -4.28
C ILE A 182 16.65 -10.02 -3.52
N PHE A 183 15.46 -10.61 -3.33
CA PHE A 183 15.30 -11.85 -2.58
C PHE A 183 15.31 -13.11 -3.43
N LYS A 184 15.70 -13.04 -4.72
CA LYS A 184 15.66 -14.18 -5.66
C LYS A 184 16.37 -15.41 -5.12
N LYS A 185 17.55 -15.24 -4.52
CA LYS A 185 18.32 -16.34 -3.90
C LYS A 185 17.55 -16.98 -2.73
N HIS A 186 16.83 -16.18 -1.94
CA HIS A 186 16.01 -16.66 -0.83
C HIS A 186 14.80 -17.44 -1.35
N PHE A 187 14.09 -16.91 -2.36
CA PHE A 187 12.92 -17.54 -2.96
C PHE A 187 13.20 -18.89 -3.61
N MET A 188 14.30 -19.00 -4.37
CA MET A 188 14.70 -20.28 -4.98
C MET A 188 15.01 -21.35 -3.93
N ARG A 189 15.58 -20.96 -2.77
CA ARG A 189 15.91 -21.88 -1.68
C ARG A 189 14.68 -22.47 -0.99
N ILE A 190 13.55 -21.77 -1.01
CA ILE A 190 12.28 -22.19 -0.39
C ILE A 190 11.24 -22.68 -1.42
N GLY A 191 11.62 -22.82 -2.69
CA GLY A 191 10.78 -23.43 -3.74
C GLY A 191 9.71 -22.53 -4.34
N ILE A 192 9.80 -21.21 -4.16
CA ILE A 192 8.93 -20.21 -4.80
C ILE A 192 9.50 -19.88 -6.19
N LYS A 193 8.68 -19.93 -7.24
CA LYS A 193 9.10 -19.84 -8.65
C LYS A 193 8.39 -18.72 -9.42
#